data_AF-A0A2R5GEH8-F1
#
_entry.id   AF-A0A2R5GEH8-F1
#
_cell.length_a   1.000
_cell.length_b   1.000
_cell.length_c   1.000
_cell.angle_alpha   90.00
_cell.angle_beta   90.00
_cell.angle_gamma   90.00
#
_symmetry.space_group_name_H-M   'P 1'
#
loop_
_entity.id
_entity.type
_entity.pdbx_description
1 polymer ?
#
loop_
_entity_poly.entity_id
_entity_poly.type
_entity_poly.pdbx_seq_one_letter_code
_entity_poly.pdbx_strand_id
1 'polypeptide(L)'
;MEHVAFARDKVIDTVADLLLTYNVSILGDQLNKQSAGDWAKVILQVGFLFLVSLALLVQQIRRFGKGPFEERVVHEVDANEEAVDVTIQWCGGCGFQDAYEATEKLLTEKYPRKVRIISRRDADVTGNFEVTVNDYLAHSMRTKRQGFVHNQPARQKAIFAAIDVALEELHEKES
;
A
#
# COMPACT_ATOMS: atom_id res chain seq x y z
N MET A 1 4.32 -7.29 -7.83
CA MET A 1 4.17 -5.87 -7.46
C MET A 1 3.31 -5.07 -8.45
N GLU A 2 2.59 -5.69 -9.39
CA GLU A 2 1.80 -4.96 -10.41
C GLU A 2 0.33 -4.71 -10.03
N HIS A 3 -0.22 -5.44 -9.05
CA HIS A 3 -1.65 -5.39 -8.75
C HIS A 3 -2.10 -4.14 -7.96
N VAL A 4 -1.22 -3.50 -7.20
CA VAL A 4 -1.57 -2.29 -6.42
C VAL A 4 -1.49 -1.02 -7.27
N ALA A 5 -0.54 -0.96 -8.22
CA ALA A 5 -0.49 0.09 -9.24
C ALA A 5 -1.74 0.05 -10.14
N PHE A 6 -2.13 -1.16 -10.56
CA PHE A 6 -3.30 -1.38 -11.41
C PHE A 6 -4.63 -0.89 -10.82
N ALA A 7 -4.79 -0.96 -9.50
CA ALA A 7 -6.00 -0.47 -8.83
C ALA A 7 -6.03 1.06 -8.73
N ARG A 8 -4.88 1.72 -8.58
CA ARG A 8 -4.79 3.18 -8.48
C ARG A 8 -5.06 3.85 -9.83
N ASP A 9 -4.52 3.28 -10.90
CA ASP A 9 -4.65 3.84 -12.25
C ASP A 9 -6.09 3.70 -12.76
N LYS A 10 -6.76 2.56 -12.52
CA LYS A 10 -8.19 2.40 -12.86
C LYS A 10 -9.12 3.38 -12.16
N VAL A 11 -8.82 3.75 -10.91
CA VAL A 11 -9.64 4.73 -10.17
C VAL A 11 -9.43 6.13 -10.72
N ILE A 12 -8.19 6.50 -11.07
CA ILE A 12 -7.89 7.79 -11.70
C ILE A 12 -8.57 7.90 -13.06
N ASP A 13 -8.48 6.85 -13.90
CA ASP A 13 -9.10 6.82 -15.22
C ASP A 13 -10.63 6.89 -15.12
N THR A 14 -11.24 6.17 -14.18
CA THR A 14 -12.70 6.19 -13.97
C THR A 14 -13.18 7.57 -13.50
N VAL A 15 -12.41 8.23 -12.63
CA VAL A 15 -12.74 9.59 -12.14
C VAL A 15 -12.54 10.63 -13.24
N ALA A 16 -11.50 10.49 -14.07
CA ALA A 16 -11.25 11.35 -15.22
C ALA A 16 -12.38 11.24 -16.27
N ASP A 17 -12.83 10.03 -16.59
CA ASP A 17 -13.95 9.79 -17.51
C ASP A 17 -15.28 10.33 -16.96
N LEU A 18 -15.53 10.19 -15.65
CA LEU A 18 -16.71 10.78 -15.02
C LEU A 18 -16.67 12.31 -15.07
N LEU A 19 -15.51 12.93 -14.80
CA LEU A 19 -15.35 14.38 -14.85
C LEU A 19 -15.47 14.93 -16.28
N LEU A 20 -14.99 14.21 -17.29
CA LEU A 20 -15.15 14.57 -18.70
C LEU A 20 -16.60 14.47 -19.14
N THR A 21 -17.28 13.37 -18.78
CA THR A 21 -18.67 13.13 -19.20
C THR A 21 -19.66 14.09 -18.54
N TYR A 22 -19.47 14.37 -17.24
CA TYR A 22 -20.37 15.27 -16.49
C TYR A 22 -20.22 16.74 -16.91
N ASN A 23 -19.01 17.19 -17.26
CA ASN A 23 -18.77 18.56 -17.71
C ASN A 23 -19.35 18.82 -19.12
N VAL A 24 -19.25 17.87 -20.05
CA VAL A 24 -19.71 18.06 -21.43
C VAL A 24 -21.24 18.17 -21.54
N SER A 25 -21.99 17.38 -20.75
CA SER A 25 -23.46 17.40 -20.83
C SER A 25 -24.07 18.67 -20.20
N ILE A 26 -23.47 19.21 -19.14
CA ILE A 26 -23.94 20.44 -18.47
C ILE A 26 -23.62 21.69 -19.31
N LEU A 27 -22.48 21.68 -20.01
CA LEU A 27 -22.09 22.77 -20.92
C LEU A 27 -23.01 22.86 -22.14
N GLY A 28 -23.43 21.73 -22.71
CA GLY A 28 -24.29 21.70 -23.91
C GLY A 28 -25.67 22.34 -23.73
N ASP A 29 -26.32 22.12 -22.58
CA ASP A 29 -27.66 22.65 -22.30
C ASP A 29 -27.66 24.14 -21.91
N GLN A 30 -26.56 24.66 -21.36
CA GLN A 30 -26.40 26.08 -21.01
C GLN A 30 -26.03 26.94 -22.23
N LEU A 31 -25.23 26.38 -23.16
CA LEU A 31 -24.82 27.03 -24.41
C LEU A 31 -26.00 27.35 -25.35
N ASN A 32 -27.08 26.56 -25.32
CA ASN A 32 -28.19 26.67 -26.27
C ASN A 32 -29.30 27.66 -25.86
N LYS A 33 -29.21 28.28 -24.67
CA LYS A 33 -30.29 29.12 -24.09
C LYS A 33 -29.91 30.55 -23.74
N GLN A 34 -28.67 31.01 -23.96
CA GLN A 34 -28.25 32.36 -23.52
C GLN A 34 -27.68 33.24 -24.63
N SER A 35 -28.07 34.53 -24.58
CA SER A 35 -27.45 35.59 -25.38
C SER A 35 -26.05 35.93 -24.87
N ALA A 36 -25.18 36.40 -25.77
CA ALA A 36 -23.74 36.59 -25.57
C ALA A 36 -23.29 37.53 -24.42
N GLY A 37 -24.20 38.05 -23.59
CA GLY A 37 -23.88 39.05 -22.56
C GLY A 37 -23.46 38.51 -21.19
N ASP A 38 -23.66 37.22 -20.87
CA ASP A 38 -23.53 36.72 -19.49
C ASP A 38 -22.48 35.62 -19.28
N TRP A 39 -21.55 35.48 -20.23
CA TRP A 39 -20.44 34.51 -20.19
C TRP A 39 -19.57 34.63 -18.93
N ALA A 40 -19.39 35.84 -18.40
CA ALA A 40 -18.61 36.05 -17.19
C ALA A 40 -19.19 35.33 -15.98
N LYS A 41 -20.53 35.32 -15.82
CA LYS A 41 -21.19 34.62 -14.71
C LYS A 41 -21.09 33.11 -14.84
N VAL A 42 -21.23 32.59 -16.05
CA VAL A 42 -21.08 31.15 -16.34
C VAL A 42 -19.66 30.68 -16.05
N ILE A 43 -18.65 31.42 -16.51
CA ILE A 43 -17.24 31.11 -16.24
C ILE A 43 -16.95 31.13 -14.73
N LEU A 44 -17.47 32.13 -14.01
CA LEU A 44 -17.28 32.22 -12.56
C LEU A 44 -17.94 31.04 -11.82
N GLN A 45 -19.14 30.66 -12.23
CA GLN A 45 -19.90 29.57 -11.62
C GLN A 45 -19.27 28.20 -11.89
N VAL A 46 -18.85 27.93 -13.14
CA VAL A 46 -18.16 26.69 -13.49
C VAL A 46 -16.79 26.61 -12.80
N GLY A 47 -16.05 27.72 -12.77
CA GLY A 47 -14.76 27.79 -12.05
C GLY A 47 -14.91 27.52 -10.55
N PHE A 48 -15.94 28.07 -9.91
CA PHE A 48 -16.23 27.81 -8.50
C PHE A 48 -16.56 26.34 -8.24
N LEU A 49 -17.41 25.73 -9.07
CA LEU A 49 -17.76 24.31 -8.95
C LEU A 49 -16.53 23.41 -9.12
N PHE A 50 -15.64 23.72 -10.07
CA PHE A 50 -14.39 23.00 -10.25
C PHE A 50 -13.48 23.08 -9.01
N LEU A 51 -13.34 24.28 -8.42
CA LEU A 51 -12.54 24.46 -7.20
C LEU A 51 -13.10 23.69 -6.00
N VAL A 52 -14.43 23.65 -5.84
CA VAL A 52 -15.07 22.86 -4.77
C VAL A 52 -14.86 21.36 -5.00
N SER A 53 -15.02 20.87 -6.23
CA SER A 53 -14.76 19.46 -6.57
C SER A 53 -13.30 19.08 -6.35
N LEU A 54 -12.35 19.94 -6.74
CA LEU A 54 -10.92 19.73 -6.50
C LEU A 54 -10.61 19.71 -4.99
N ALA A 55 -11.19 20.62 -4.21
CA ALA A 55 -11.01 20.64 -2.76
C ALA A 55 -11.55 19.36 -2.09
N LEU A 56 -12.71 18.86 -2.54
CA LEU A 56 -13.27 17.60 -2.04
C LEU A 56 -12.41 16.39 -2.44
N LEU A 57 -11.86 16.38 -3.65
CA LEU A 57 -10.93 15.33 -4.09
C LEU A 57 -9.64 15.36 -3.25
N VAL A 58 -9.07 16.53 -3.01
CA VAL A 58 -7.90 16.69 -2.12
C VAL A 58 -8.22 16.23 -0.69
N GLN A 59 -9.43 16.51 -0.20
CA GLN A 59 -9.88 16.01 1.11
C GLN A 59 -10.05 14.48 1.13
N GLN A 60 -10.59 13.87 0.06
CA GLN A 60 -10.68 12.41 -0.05
C GLN A 60 -9.30 11.77 -0.12
N ILE A 61 -8.39 12.27 -0.95
CA ILE A 61 -6.99 11.79 -1.04
C ILE A 61 -6.30 11.88 0.32
N ARG A 62 -6.48 12.98 1.07
CA ARG A 62 -5.92 13.12 2.42
C ARG A 62 -6.51 12.13 3.44
N ARG A 63 -7.78 11.74 3.29
CA ARG A 63 -8.40 10.70 4.14
C ARG A 63 -7.90 9.30 3.80
N PHE A 64 -7.54 9.04 2.54
CA PHE A 64 -6.99 7.74 2.11
C PHE A 64 -5.47 7.62 2.31
N GLY A 65 -4.74 8.73 2.43
CA GLY A 65 -3.27 8.73 2.59
C GLY A 65 -2.76 8.40 3.99
N LYS A 66 -3.63 8.30 5.00
CA LYS A 66 -3.29 7.78 6.32
C LYS A 66 -4.02 6.46 6.51
N GLY A 67 -3.42 5.37 6.02
CA GLY A 67 -3.86 4.03 6.39
C GLY A 67 -3.81 3.85 7.92
N PRO A 68 -4.52 2.86 8.49
CA PRO A 68 -4.64 2.61 9.94
C PRO A 68 -3.37 2.03 10.57
N PHE A 69 -2.20 2.52 10.14
CA PHE A 69 -1.02 1.71 10.08
C PHE A 69 0.27 2.48 10.32
N GLU A 70 1.04 2.04 11.31
CA GLU A 70 2.35 2.61 11.63
C GLU A 70 3.43 1.75 10.96
N GLU A 71 3.89 2.18 9.79
CA GLU A 71 4.98 1.53 9.06
C GLU A 71 6.33 2.01 9.59
N ARG A 72 7.21 1.08 9.94
CA ARG A 72 8.58 1.38 10.39
C ARG A 72 9.56 0.49 9.64
N VAL A 73 10.51 1.08 8.92
CA VAL A 73 11.67 0.37 8.38
C VAL A 73 12.71 0.28 9.49
N VAL A 74 13.06 -0.93 9.91
CA VAL A 74 13.88 -1.14 11.13
C VAL A 74 15.36 -1.32 10.82
N HIS A 75 15.69 -1.66 9.57
CA HIS A 75 17.06 -1.71 9.10
C HIS A 75 17.19 -0.96 7.77
N GLU A 76 17.94 0.12 7.80
CA GLU A 76 18.38 0.85 6.62
C GLU A 76 19.52 0.03 5.99
N VAL A 77 19.19 -0.74 4.96
CA VAL A 77 20.21 -1.29 4.06
C VAL A 77 20.71 -0.11 3.22
N ASP A 78 22.02 0.00 3.00
CA ASP A 78 22.59 1.05 2.16
C ASP A 78 21.80 1.12 0.85
N ALA A 79 21.39 2.32 0.41
CA ALA A 79 20.46 2.52 -0.71
C ALA A 79 20.95 1.99 -2.07
N ASN A 80 22.13 1.36 -2.10
CA ASN A 80 22.81 0.79 -3.25
C ASN A 80 22.99 -0.74 -3.17
N GLU A 81 22.42 -1.41 -2.16
CA GLU A 81 22.41 -2.88 -2.03
C GLU A 81 20.98 -3.40 -2.28
N GLU A 82 20.79 -4.23 -3.31
CA GLU A 82 19.51 -4.88 -3.56
C GLU A 82 19.19 -5.86 -2.43
N ALA A 83 18.13 -5.58 -1.68
CA ALA A 83 17.68 -6.39 -0.56
C ALA A 83 16.25 -6.86 -0.77
N VAL A 84 15.95 -8.08 -0.31
CA VAL A 84 14.58 -8.63 -0.33
C VAL A 84 13.72 -7.94 0.72
N ASP A 85 12.54 -7.47 0.31
CA ASP A 85 11.59 -6.90 1.25
C ASP A 85 10.92 -8.00 2.08
N VAL A 86 10.94 -7.86 3.39
CA VAL A 86 10.19 -8.76 4.29
C VAL A 86 9.29 -7.93 5.18
N THR A 87 8.00 -8.00 4.90
CA THR A 87 6.95 -7.32 5.64
C THR A 87 6.39 -8.23 6.73
N ILE A 88 6.44 -7.80 7.99
CA ILE A 88 5.87 -8.54 9.13
C ILE A 88 4.68 -7.79 9.68
N GLN A 89 3.46 -8.12 9.27
CA GLN A 89 2.22 -7.54 9.81
C GLN A 89 1.84 -8.17 11.15
N TRP A 90 1.54 -7.36 12.17
CA TRP A 90 1.22 -7.86 13.50
C TRP A 90 0.18 -7.02 14.23
N CYS A 91 -0.66 -7.70 15.01
CA CYS A 91 -1.71 -7.09 15.84
C CYS A 91 -1.12 -6.31 17.03
N GLY A 92 -1.21 -4.98 16.98
CA GLY A 92 -0.73 -4.10 18.05
C GLY A 92 -1.52 -4.21 19.36
N GLY A 93 -2.82 -4.52 19.28
CA GLY A 93 -3.70 -4.69 20.45
C GLY A 93 -3.70 -6.10 21.06
N CYS A 94 -3.03 -7.08 20.44
CA CYS A 94 -3.08 -8.49 20.86
C CYS A 94 -1.85 -8.96 21.66
N GLY A 95 -0.90 -8.05 21.97
CA GLY A 95 0.35 -8.42 22.62
C GLY A 95 1.33 -9.20 21.73
N PHE A 96 1.29 -9.02 20.41
CA PHE A 96 2.15 -9.75 19.46
C PHE A 96 3.53 -9.11 19.26
N GLN A 97 3.87 -8.09 20.05
CA GLN A 97 5.14 -7.36 19.94
C GLN A 97 6.34 -8.29 20.14
N ASP A 98 6.36 -9.09 21.20
CA ASP A 98 7.47 -10.02 21.48
C ASP A 98 7.64 -11.03 20.34
N ALA A 99 6.53 -11.48 19.74
CA ALA A 99 6.56 -12.38 18.60
C ALA A 99 7.12 -11.72 17.34
N TYR A 100 6.82 -10.43 17.14
CA TYR A 100 7.40 -9.61 16.07
C TYR A 100 8.90 -9.47 16.28
N GLU A 101 9.34 -9.00 17.45
CA GLU A 101 10.76 -8.75 17.76
C GLU A 101 11.60 -10.03 17.65
N ALA A 102 11.07 -11.16 18.13
CA ALA A 102 11.73 -12.46 17.97
C ALA A 102 11.85 -12.89 16.49
N THR A 103 10.84 -12.58 15.66
CA THR A 103 10.87 -12.90 14.23
C THR A 103 11.81 -11.99 13.46
N GLU A 104 11.79 -10.70 13.75
CA GLU A 104 12.72 -9.71 13.20
C GLU A 104 14.16 -10.11 13.51
N LYS A 105 14.48 -10.38 14.79
CA LYS A 105 15.82 -10.81 15.20
C LYS A 105 16.27 -12.07 14.46
N LEU A 106 15.40 -13.08 14.37
CA LEU A 106 15.69 -14.32 13.67
C LEU A 106 16.04 -14.08 12.19
N LEU A 107 15.32 -13.19 11.51
CA LEU A 107 15.53 -12.89 10.10
C LEU A 107 16.80 -12.07 9.88
N THR A 108 17.04 -11.05 10.71
CA THR A 108 18.24 -10.22 10.62
C THR A 108 19.51 -11.01 10.93
N GLU A 109 19.47 -11.94 11.89
CA GLU A 109 20.61 -12.81 12.20
C GLU A 109 20.92 -13.80 11.07
N LYS A 110 19.88 -14.35 10.42
CA LYS A 110 20.05 -15.34 9.35
C LYS A 110 20.44 -14.71 8.01
N TYR A 111 19.92 -13.52 7.71
CA TYR A 111 20.10 -12.82 6.43
C TYR A 111 20.71 -11.42 6.63
N PRO A 112 21.93 -11.32 7.18
CA PRO A 112 22.54 -10.03 7.45
C PRO A 112 22.68 -9.23 6.15
N ARG A 113 22.12 -8.01 6.13
CA ARG A 113 22.12 -7.06 4.99
C ARG A 113 21.41 -7.52 3.71
N LYS A 114 20.88 -8.74 3.67
CA LYS A 114 20.19 -9.28 2.49
C LYS A 114 18.68 -9.04 2.49
N VAL A 115 18.12 -8.67 3.66
CA VAL A 115 16.69 -8.42 3.82
C VAL A 115 16.44 -7.05 4.40
N ARG A 116 15.40 -6.39 3.90
CA ARG A 116 14.85 -5.15 4.46
C ARG A 116 13.57 -5.48 5.22
N ILE A 117 13.62 -5.38 6.55
CA ILE A 117 12.47 -5.69 7.41
C ILE A 117 11.55 -4.47 7.50
N ILE A 118 10.29 -4.64 7.10
CA ILE A 118 9.23 -3.63 7.15
C ILE A 118 8.25 -4.02 8.26
N SER A 119 8.21 -3.20 9.31
CA SER A 119 7.33 -3.40 10.45
C SER A 119 5.92 -2.93 10.17
N ARG A 120 5.07 -3.87 10.49
CA ARG A 120 3.71 -4.11 10.10
C ARG A 120 2.54 -3.74 11.05
N ARG A 121 2.57 -2.70 11.90
CA ARG A 121 1.69 -2.68 13.10
C ARG A 121 0.22 -2.29 12.83
N ASP A 122 -0.71 -3.23 13.09
CA ASP A 122 -2.14 -2.97 13.10
C ASP A 122 -2.55 -2.19 14.37
N ALA A 123 -3.31 -1.10 14.22
CA ALA A 123 -3.79 -0.29 15.34
C ALA A 123 -4.83 -1.02 16.21
N ASP A 124 -5.65 -1.88 15.60
CA ASP A 124 -6.78 -2.56 16.22
C ASP A 124 -6.46 -4.00 16.67
N VAL A 125 -7.42 -4.64 17.33
CA VAL A 125 -7.37 -6.07 17.70
C VAL A 125 -7.77 -6.92 16.48
N THR A 126 -6.83 -7.18 15.58
CA THR A 126 -7.07 -7.92 14.34
C THR A 126 -6.80 -9.43 14.45
N GLY A 127 -5.90 -9.81 15.37
CA GLY A 127 -5.37 -11.18 15.45
C GLY A 127 -4.43 -11.55 14.30
N ASN A 128 -3.97 -10.57 13.50
CA ASN A 128 -3.03 -10.82 12.41
C ASN A 128 -1.61 -11.05 12.92
N PHE A 129 -0.94 -12.04 12.34
CA PHE A 129 0.51 -12.18 12.36
C PHE A 129 0.93 -12.80 11.03
N GLU A 130 1.38 -11.97 10.10
CA GLU A 130 1.62 -12.34 8.71
C GLU A 130 3.04 -11.94 8.29
N VAL A 131 3.71 -12.82 7.56
CA VAL A 131 5.03 -12.56 7.00
C VAL A 131 4.93 -12.67 5.48
N THR A 132 5.22 -11.57 4.81
CA THR A 132 5.22 -11.44 3.36
C THR A 132 6.65 -11.18 2.90
N VAL A 133 7.11 -11.94 1.93
CA VAL A 133 8.43 -11.78 1.29
C VAL A 133 8.18 -11.20 -0.09
N ASN A 134 8.63 -9.98 -0.34
CA ASN A 134 8.18 -9.12 -1.44
C ASN A 134 6.64 -9.03 -1.44
N ASP A 135 5.98 -9.70 -2.39
CA ASP A 135 4.52 -9.78 -2.48
C ASP A 135 3.96 -11.18 -2.14
N TYR A 136 4.81 -12.12 -1.73
CA TYR A 136 4.42 -13.49 -1.45
C TYR A 136 4.14 -13.72 0.04
N LEU A 137 2.90 -14.12 0.37
CA LEU A 137 2.49 -14.44 1.73
C LEU A 137 3.10 -15.78 2.18
N ALA A 138 4.30 -15.72 2.78
CA ALA A 138 5.03 -16.89 3.26
C ALA A 138 4.35 -17.52 4.50
N HIS A 139 3.89 -16.70 5.44
CA HIS A 139 3.28 -17.15 6.70
C HIS A 139 2.04 -16.34 7.05
N SER A 140 0.99 -17.00 7.57
CA SER A 140 -0.13 -16.30 8.20
C SER A 140 -0.72 -17.08 9.36
N MET A 141 -0.76 -16.43 10.52
CA MET A 141 -1.42 -16.97 11.71
C MET A 141 -2.93 -17.06 11.52
N ARG A 142 -3.56 -16.10 10.84
CA ARG A 142 -5.02 -16.02 10.73
C ARG A 142 -5.56 -16.82 9.54
N THR A 143 -5.01 -16.62 8.34
CA THR A 143 -5.55 -17.23 7.12
C THR A 143 -5.10 -18.68 6.98
N LYS A 144 -3.84 -19.00 7.32
CA LYS A 144 -3.28 -20.35 7.25
C LYS A 144 -3.32 -21.10 8.60
N ARG A 145 -3.82 -20.48 9.67
CA ARG A 145 -3.85 -21.03 11.04
C ARG A 145 -2.47 -21.45 11.56
N GLN A 146 -1.42 -20.76 11.12
CA GLN A 146 -0.03 -21.17 11.37
C GLN A 146 0.56 -20.62 12.68
N GLY A 147 -0.20 -20.16 13.67
CA GLY A 147 0.37 -19.68 14.95
C GLY A 147 1.56 -18.70 14.81
N PHE A 148 2.46 -18.64 15.80
CA PHE A 148 3.67 -17.80 15.73
C PHE A 148 4.88 -18.50 15.10
N VAL A 149 5.73 -17.72 14.44
CA VAL A 149 6.91 -18.18 13.69
C VAL A 149 8.04 -18.65 14.61
N HIS A 150 8.35 -17.88 15.66
CA HIS A 150 9.52 -18.11 16.52
C HIS A 150 9.49 -19.47 17.25
N ASN A 151 8.31 -20.07 17.45
CA ASN A 151 8.15 -21.32 18.21
C ASN A 151 8.18 -22.60 17.37
N GLN A 152 8.24 -22.53 16.03
CA GLN A 152 8.16 -23.73 15.19
C GLN A 152 9.16 -23.71 14.00
N PRO A 153 10.15 -24.62 13.98
CA PRO A 153 11.16 -24.70 12.91
C PRO A 153 10.58 -24.90 11.51
N ALA A 154 9.47 -25.65 11.39
CA ALA A 154 8.82 -25.87 10.09
C ALA A 154 8.31 -24.57 9.44
N ARG A 155 7.84 -23.61 10.26
CA ARG A 155 7.33 -22.32 9.80
C ARG A 155 8.46 -21.39 9.41
N GLN A 156 9.52 -21.38 10.21
CA GLN A 156 10.76 -20.68 9.88
C GLN A 156 11.31 -21.15 8.54
N LYS A 157 11.35 -22.48 8.29
CA LYS A 157 11.82 -23.05 7.03
C LYS A 157 11.02 -22.56 5.81
N ALA A 158 9.71 -22.41 5.94
CA ALA A 158 8.87 -21.90 4.84
C ALA A 158 9.18 -20.44 4.49
N ILE A 159 9.41 -19.61 5.51
CA ILE A 159 9.81 -18.20 5.31
C ILE A 159 11.20 -18.12 4.70
N PHE A 160 12.15 -18.92 5.22
CA PHE A 160 13.52 -18.95 4.71
C PHE A 160 13.57 -19.38 3.25
N ALA A 161 12.84 -20.43 2.88
CA ALA A 161 12.76 -20.87 1.49
C ALA A 161 12.23 -19.77 0.56
N ALA A 162 11.23 -18.99 1.01
CA ALA A 162 10.70 -17.87 0.22
C ALA A 162 11.74 -16.74 0.06
N ILE A 163 12.54 -16.47 1.08
CA ILE A 163 13.63 -15.48 1.01
C ILE A 163 14.75 -15.97 0.11
N ASP A 164 15.15 -17.24 0.22
CA ASP A 164 16.22 -17.82 -0.59
C ASP A 164 15.86 -17.74 -2.09
N VAL A 165 14.62 -18.11 -2.45
CA VAL A 165 14.10 -17.96 -3.82
C VAL A 165 14.10 -16.50 -4.27
N ALA A 166 13.63 -15.57 -3.42
CA ALA A 166 13.61 -14.15 -3.76
C ALA A 166 15.02 -13.58 -3.96
N LEU A 167 16.03 -14.07 -3.23
CA LEU A 167 17.43 -13.68 -3.41
C LEU A 167 18.01 -14.22 -4.72
N GLU A 168 17.67 -15.46 -5.10
CA GLU A 168 18.06 -16.03 -6.39
C GLU A 168 17.48 -15.22 -7.57
N GLU A 169 16.19 -14.88 -7.50
CA GLU A 169 15.51 -14.05 -8.51
C GLU A 169 16.07 -12.62 -8.63
N LEU A 170 16.62 -12.06 -7.54
CA LEU A 170 17.31 -10.77 -7.58
C LEU A 170 18.62 -10.88 -8.36
N HIS A 171 19.44 -11.89 -8.07
CA HIS A 171 20.73 -12.08 -8.75
C HIS A 171 20.59 -12.34 -10.26
N GLU A 172 19.52 -13.01 -10.71
CA GLU A 172 19.27 -13.25 -12.14
C GLU A 172 18.94 -11.98 -12.93
N LYS A 173 18.44 -10.91 -12.28
CA LYS A 173 18.11 -9.65 -12.95
C LYS A 173 19.32 -8.77 -13.21
N GLU A 174 20.40 -9.00 -12.47
CA GLU A 174 21.66 -8.27 -12.62
C GLU A 174 22.61 -8.90 -13.65
N SER A 175 22.36 -10.16 -14.05
CA SER A 175 23.17 -10.91 -15.03
C SER A 175 22.68 -10.76 -16.47
#